data_AF-K8XX61-F1
#
_entry.id   AF-K8XX61-F1
#
_cell.length_a   1.000
_cell.length_b   1.000
_cell.length_c   1.000
_cell.angle_alpha   90.00
_cell.angle_beta   90.00
_cell.angle_gamma   90.00
#
_symmetry.space_group_name_H-M   'P 1'
#
loop_
_entity.id
_entity.type
_entity.pdbx_description
1 polymer ?
#
loop_
_entity_poly.entity_id
_entity_poly.type
_entity_poly.pdbx_seq_one_letter_code
_entity_poly.pdbx_strand_id
1 'polypeptide(L)'
;MATEQKEKKQLQYDAHGWATLDNGVRLNRSGQGSVVLYASGTVLSGGEKLSTPTVPKEPTSPDLPYVEHDFRMLSKAFIECYALDFTKDNVLKNATSLFATKIYKDHETFVDNSIGAVLNPTWSDEKDNEGVNGRFRFFKKFASSVIDRLETDPPILDSCSVGIQFTFIKSHPNLENFYWHLGEEIEGSIVRLIMTKIISISEVSIVCAGADPNAKKLSLNHFEQTSSELGEEKPQMEENMKLKAKLLTALGHSLESLGLEKQGEDVELSAEKFEVVLQKTGSKISSLETSLNSYAGLTDQESFPAGFDHESNVAKLKELLEEPKKILEHDRSEVLKAYRLFVNGKSDKTIEEMIESADLKQLKALANQYGIKLNEKFPITEDENGKKSRASGRSELQEDLSEYYEV
;
A
#
# COMPACT_ATOMS: atom_id res chain seq x y z
N MET A 1 39.71 9.78 9.33
CA MET A 1 39.20 11.03 9.93
C MET A 1 39.08 12.07 8.85
N ALA A 2 37.89 12.21 8.27
CA ALA A 2 37.52 13.34 7.43
C ALA A 2 36.17 13.81 7.96
N THR A 3 36.22 14.82 8.82
CA THR A 3 35.04 15.59 9.22
C THR A 3 34.64 16.39 7.99
N GLU A 4 33.69 15.87 7.21
CA GLU A 4 32.98 16.69 6.23
C GLU A 4 32.41 17.88 6.99
N GLN A 5 32.83 19.08 6.63
CA GLN A 5 32.21 20.31 7.10
C GLN A 5 30.76 20.28 6.61
N LYS A 6 29.82 19.87 7.48
CA LYS A 6 28.38 20.10 7.26
C LYS A 6 28.24 21.60 6.99
N GLU A 7 27.97 21.96 5.73
CA GLU A 7 27.73 23.35 5.33
C GLU A 7 26.71 23.98 6.27
N LYS A 8 26.95 25.24 6.66
CA LYS A 8 26.03 26.04 7.48
C LYS A 8 24.74 26.31 6.70
N LYS A 9 23.85 25.32 6.59
CA LYS A 9 22.52 25.51 6.03
C LYS A 9 21.67 26.24 7.06
N GLN A 10 21.35 27.50 6.80
CA GLN A 10 20.33 28.19 7.58
C GLN A 10 18.96 27.61 7.20
N LEU A 11 18.08 27.40 8.19
CA LEU A 11 16.70 26.93 7.94
C LEU A 11 16.00 27.89 6.97
N GLN A 12 15.49 27.36 5.85
CA GLN A 12 14.79 28.14 4.84
C GLN A 12 13.32 28.24 5.22
N TYR A 13 12.83 29.46 5.46
CA TYR A 13 11.45 29.72 5.80
C TYR A 13 10.67 30.24 4.58
N ASP A 14 9.44 29.78 4.42
CA ASP A 14 8.51 30.30 3.42
C ASP A 14 8.01 31.72 3.78
N ALA A 15 7.20 32.29 2.88
CA ALA A 15 6.61 33.63 3.06
C ALA A 15 5.72 33.76 4.30
N HIS A 16 5.24 32.64 4.84
CA HIS A 16 4.39 32.57 6.04
C HIS A 16 5.21 32.24 7.30
N GLY A 17 6.54 32.18 7.19
CA GLY A 17 7.45 31.95 8.29
C GLY A 17 7.54 30.49 8.73
N TRP A 18 7.13 29.53 7.89
CA TRP A 18 7.27 28.10 8.14
C TRP A 18 8.48 27.51 7.44
N ALA A 19 9.18 26.59 8.10
CA ALA A 19 10.20 25.74 7.53
C ALA A 19 9.84 24.28 7.80
N THR A 20 10.15 23.39 6.87
CA THR A 20 9.94 21.95 7.03
C THR A 20 11.30 21.28 7.19
N LEU A 21 11.46 20.48 8.24
CA LEU A 21 12.64 19.66 8.47
C LEU A 21 12.57 18.36 7.65
N ASP A 22 13.70 17.70 7.48
CA ASP A 22 13.79 16.44 6.71
C ASP A 22 12.91 15.33 7.30
N ASN A 23 12.69 15.34 8.61
CA ASN A 23 11.80 14.42 9.30
C ASN A 23 10.32 14.85 9.27
N GLY A 24 9.94 15.85 8.46
CA GLY A 24 8.55 16.29 8.28
C GLY A 24 8.00 17.21 9.37
N VAL A 25 8.74 17.50 10.44
CA VAL A 25 8.34 18.52 11.42
C VAL A 25 8.38 19.90 10.77
N ARG A 26 7.27 20.63 10.87
CA ARG A 26 7.17 22.02 10.42
C ARG A 26 7.34 22.96 11.59
N LEU A 27 8.19 23.97 11.43
CA LEU A 27 8.52 24.96 12.47
C LEU A 27 8.22 26.37 11.99
N ASN A 28 7.53 27.15 12.82
CA ASN A 28 7.29 28.56 12.58
C ASN A 28 8.27 29.44 13.36
N ARG A 29 8.62 30.60 12.81
CA ARG A 29 9.42 31.63 13.50
C ARG A 29 8.83 32.09 14.84
N SER A 30 7.54 31.90 15.06
CA SER A 30 6.84 32.18 16.32
C SER A 30 7.14 31.21 17.47
N GLY A 31 7.87 30.11 17.22
CA GLY A 31 8.09 29.03 18.20
C GLY A 31 6.98 27.98 18.23
N GLN A 32 6.10 28.00 17.22
CA GLN A 32 5.10 26.95 16.97
C GLN A 32 5.69 25.85 16.09
N GLY A 33 5.19 24.62 16.30
CA GLY A 33 5.48 23.46 15.49
C GLY A 33 4.21 22.75 15.04
N SER A 34 4.31 21.99 13.95
CA SER A 34 3.26 21.07 13.52
C SER A 34 3.90 19.83 12.89
N VAL A 35 3.32 18.67 13.15
CA VAL A 35 3.77 17.41 12.56
C VAL A 35 2.58 16.47 12.39
N VAL A 36 2.67 15.65 11.34
CA VAL A 36 1.88 14.42 11.22
C VAL A 36 2.84 13.28 11.49
N LEU A 37 2.54 12.47 12.51
CA LEU A 37 3.42 11.41 12.96
C LEU A 37 3.28 10.17 12.05
N TYR A 38 3.85 10.21 10.86
CA TYR A 38 3.90 9.04 9.97
C TYR A 38 4.64 7.87 10.62
N ALA A 39 4.42 6.67 10.07
CA ALA A 39 5.12 5.46 10.51
C ALA A 39 6.62 5.69 10.59
N SER A 40 7.24 5.30 11.71
CA SER A 40 8.67 5.52 11.99
C SER A 40 9.63 4.79 11.04
N GLY A 41 9.12 4.04 10.05
CA GLY A 41 9.92 3.12 9.25
C GLY A 41 10.46 1.92 10.05
N THR A 42 10.30 1.91 11.37
CA THR A 42 10.60 0.81 12.30
C THR A 42 9.55 -0.28 12.20
N VAL A 43 9.23 -0.72 10.98
CA VAL A 43 8.47 -1.94 10.77
C VAL A 43 9.52 -3.06 10.83
N LEU A 44 9.64 -3.70 12.00
CA LEU A 44 10.31 -5.00 12.25
C LEU A 44 11.81 -5.02 12.61
N SER A 45 12.35 -4.07 13.38
CA SER A 45 13.66 -4.27 14.04
C SER A 45 13.56 -4.68 15.52
N GLY A 46 12.35 -4.83 16.05
CA GLY A 46 12.10 -5.44 17.35
C GLY A 46 11.41 -6.78 17.13
N GLY A 47 12.02 -7.87 17.58
CA GLY A 47 11.40 -9.19 17.64
C GLY A 47 10.30 -9.24 18.71
N GLU A 48 9.30 -8.36 18.61
CA GLU A 48 8.10 -8.44 19.43
C GLU A 48 7.22 -9.58 18.91
N LYS A 49 6.94 -10.53 19.80
CA LYS A 49 6.02 -11.64 19.53
C LYS A 49 4.65 -11.07 19.19
N LEU A 50 4.07 -11.53 18.08
CA LEU A 50 2.63 -11.39 17.85
C LEU A 50 1.89 -11.92 19.09
N SER A 51 0.94 -11.14 19.58
CA SER A 51 0.13 -11.45 20.76
C SER A 51 -0.39 -12.89 20.71
N THR A 52 -0.31 -13.60 21.83
CA THR A 52 -0.79 -14.98 21.94
C THR A 52 -2.29 -15.08 21.64
N PRO A 53 -2.74 -16.15 20.96
CA PRO A 53 -4.15 -16.35 20.59
C PRO A 53 -5.05 -16.27 21.82
N THR A 54 -6.08 -15.43 21.77
CA THR A 54 -7.10 -15.38 22.82
C THR A 54 -8.35 -16.08 22.33
N VAL A 55 -8.95 -16.91 23.20
CA VAL A 55 -10.21 -17.62 22.92
C VAL A 55 -11.27 -16.62 22.43
N PRO A 56 -11.99 -16.90 21.32
CA PRO A 56 -12.97 -15.98 20.74
C PRO A 56 -14.03 -15.60 21.77
N LYS A 57 -14.22 -14.29 21.97
CA LYS A 57 -15.32 -13.75 22.77
C LYS A 57 -16.57 -13.74 21.89
N GLU A 58 -17.65 -14.38 22.33
CA GLU A 58 -18.93 -14.38 21.62
C GLU A 58 -19.41 -12.95 21.32
N PRO A 59 -20.01 -12.70 20.15
CA PRO A 59 -20.48 -11.37 19.76
C PRO A 59 -21.71 -10.97 20.58
N THR A 60 -21.48 -10.24 21.66
CA THR A 60 -22.54 -9.66 22.49
C THR A 60 -22.72 -8.19 22.12
N SER A 61 -23.43 -7.90 21.03
CA SER A 61 -23.96 -6.56 20.78
C SER A 61 -25.13 -6.62 19.79
N PRO A 62 -26.22 -5.85 20.01
CA PRO A 62 -27.21 -5.60 18.96
C PRO A 62 -26.53 -5.04 17.71
N ASP A 63 -27.18 -5.18 16.55
CA ASP A 63 -26.67 -4.75 15.24
C ASP A 63 -26.63 -3.21 15.15
N LEU A 64 -25.69 -2.61 15.89
CA LEU A 64 -25.44 -1.18 15.88
C LEU A 64 -24.76 -0.81 14.56
N PRO A 65 -25.01 0.41 14.03
CA PRO A 65 -24.38 0.86 12.79
C PRO A 65 -22.89 1.22 12.94
N TYR A 66 -22.31 0.93 14.10
CA TYR A 66 -20.93 1.23 14.46
C TYR A 66 -20.31 0.14 15.33
N VAL A 67 -18.98 0.12 15.38
CA VAL A 67 -18.15 -0.68 16.28
C VAL A 67 -17.31 0.27 17.13
N GLU A 68 -17.01 -0.12 18.37
CA GLU A 68 -16.18 0.66 19.29
C GLU A 68 -14.97 -0.14 19.76
N HIS A 69 -13.81 0.51 19.75
CA HIS A 69 -12.57 -0.03 20.29
C HIS A 69 -11.84 1.05 21.10
N ASP A 70 -11.22 0.68 22.20
CA ASP A 70 -10.39 1.60 22.97
C ASP A 70 -8.96 1.57 22.42
N PHE A 71 -8.29 2.72 22.33
CA PHE A 71 -6.92 2.88 21.80
C PHE A 71 -6.07 3.74 22.73
N ARG A 72 -4.77 3.44 22.83
CA ARG A 72 -3.75 4.43 23.17
C ARG A 72 -3.55 5.31 21.94
N MET A 73 -3.75 6.62 22.09
CA MET A 73 -3.64 7.58 20.99
C MET A 73 -2.26 8.22 20.91
N LEU A 74 -1.73 8.59 22.07
CA LEU A 74 -0.39 9.16 22.18
C LEU A 74 0.11 8.96 23.61
N SER A 75 1.35 8.55 23.73
CA SER A 75 2.02 8.21 24.98
C SER A 75 2.88 9.37 25.45
N LYS A 76 3.04 9.49 26.76
CA LYS A 76 3.93 10.44 27.41
C LYS A 76 5.37 9.96 27.28
N ALA A 77 5.90 10.04 26.07
CA ALA A 77 7.18 9.48 25.69
C ALA A 77 8.00 10.46 24.84
N PHE A 78 9.26 10.10 24.61
CA PHE A 78 10.09 10.72 23.59
C PHE A 78 9.87 9.98 22.26
N ILE A 79 9.46 10.69 21.22
CA ILE A 79 9.27 10.14 19.86
C ILE A 79 10.54 10.44 19.07
N GLU A 80 11.41 9.44 18.97
CA GLU A 80 12.78 9.57 18.47
C GLU A 80 12.84 10.04 17.01
N CYS A 81 12.08 9.42 16.11
CA CYS A 81 12.09 9.74 14.68
C CYS A 81 11.71 11.21 14.36
N TYR A 82 10.96 11.86 15.25
CA TYR A 82 10.59 13.27 15.13
C TYR A 82 11.36 14.19 16.10
N ALA A 83 12.20 13.60 16.97
CA ALA A 83 12.88 14.28 18.08
C ALA A 83 11.93 15.14 18.93
N LEU A 84 10.73 14.61 19.22
CA LEU A 84 9.70 15.29 20.01
C LEU A 84 9.58 14.68 21.40
N ASP A 85 9.67 15.52 22.43
CA ASP A 85 9.61 15.07 23.82
C ASP A 85 8.30 15.48 24.50
N PHE A 86 7.43 14.50 24.74
CA PHE A 86 6.15 14.66 25.45
C PHE A 86 6.25 14.35 26.95
N THR A 87 7.45 14.06 27.48
CA THR A 87 7.63 13.63 28.87
C THR A 87 7.51 14.77 29.89
N LYS A 88 7.48 16.02 29.42
CA LYS A 88 7.43 17.21 30.25
C LYS A 88 6.09 17.37 30.98
N ASP A 89 6.17 17.34 32.31
CA ASP A 89 5.11 17.72 33.26
C ASP A 89 3.74 17.11 32.90
N ASN A 90 2.69 17.95 32.93
CA ASN A 90 1.32 17.60 32.55
C ASN A 90 0.97 18.10 31.14
N VAL A 91 1.96 18.36 30.26
CA VAL A 91 1.69 18.97 28.94
C VAL A 91 0.72 18.11 28.11
N LEU A 92 1.00 16.81 28.01
CA LEU A 92 0.12 15.88 27.29
C LEU A 92 -1.21 15.66 28.03
N LYS A 93 -1.16 15.50 29.36
CA LYS A 93 -2.36 15.32 30.21
C LYS A 93 -3.36 16.47 30.08
N ASN A 94 -2.87 17.70 30.07
CA ASN A 94 -3.70 18.91 29.89
C ASN A 94 -4.33 19.00 28.50
N ALA A 95 -3.77 18.30 27.50
CA ALA A 95 -4.26 18.29 26.13
C ALA A 95 -5.29 17.19 25.86
N THR A 96 -5.59 16.30 26.82
CA THR A 96 -6.47 15.14 26.67
C THR A 96 -7.77 15.46 25.95
N SER A 97 -8.45 16.55 26.31
CA SER A 97 -9.73 16.94 25.69
C SER A 97 -9.63 17.30 24.20
N LEU A 98 -8.45 17.68 23.71
CA LEU A 98 -8.22 18.02 22.30
C LEU A 98 -8.23 16.79 21.39
N PHE A 99 -8.08 15.59 21.94
CA PHE A 99 -8.07 14.33 21.18
C PHE A 99 -9.48 13.86 20.77
N ALA A 100 -10.54 14.55 21.20
CA ALA A 100 -11.90 14.32 20.72
C ALA A 100 -12.05 14.88 19.29
N THR A 101 -11.67 14.06 18.30
CA THR A 101 -11.62 14.46 16.88
C THR A 101 -12.10 13.32 15.95
N LYS A 102 -12.04 13.56 14.63
CA LYS A 102 -12.40 12.58 13.59
C LYS A 102 -11.29 11.54 13.40
N ILE A 103 -11.69 10.34 13.00
CA ILE A 103 -10.79 9.24 12.63
C ILE A 103 -10.76 9.12 11.11
N TYR A 104 -9.58 9.01 10.53
CA TYR A 104 -9.34 8.81 9.09
C TYR A 104 -8.72 7.43 8.81
N LYS A 105 -8.83 6.94 7.56
CA LYS A 105 -8.22 5.66 7.15
C LYS A 105 -6.69 5.72 7.15
N ASP A 106 -6.17 6.90 6.87
CA ASP A 106 -4.75 7.27 6.84
C ASP A 106 -4.65 8.79 7.04
N HIS A 107 -3.44 9.35 6.94
CA HIS A 107 -3.16 10.76 7.17
C HIS A 107 -3.76 11.73 6.12
N GLU A 108 -4.53 11.26 5.13
CA GLU A 108 -5.26 12.12 4.22
C GLU A 108 -6.58 12.61 4.82
N THR A 109 -6.69 13.92 5.08
CA THR A 109 -7.87 14.48 5.79
C THR A 109 -9.05 14.85 4.87
N PHE A 110 -9.20 14.18 3.73
CA PHE A 110 -10.35 14.39 2.83
C PHE A 110 -11.65 13.89 3.46
N VAL A 111 -12.79 14.47 3.08
CA VAL A 111 -14.11 14.15 3.67
C VAL A 111 -14.43 12.65 3.58
N ASP A 112 -14.22 12.04 2.40
CA ASP A 112 -14.49 10.62 2.15
C ASP A 112 -13.54 9.67 2.90
N ASN A 113 -12.42 10.20 3.39
CA ASN A 113 -11.46 9.42 4.17
C ASN A 113 -11.82 9.38 5.67
N SER A 114 -12.79 10.17 6.11
CA SER A 114 -13.28 10.13 7.49
C SER A 114 -14.19 8.93 7.73
N ILE A 115 -13.87 8.12 8.73
CA ILE A 115 -14.51 6.81 8.98
C ILE A 115 -15.09 6.67 10.39
N GLY A 116 -14.80 7.61 11.27
CA GLY A 116 -15.18 7.52 12.67
C GLY A 116 -14.91 8.78 13.47
N ALA A 117 -15.13 8.66 14.79
CA ALA A 117 -14.83 9.71 15.75
C ALA A 117 -14.28 9.12 17.04
N VAL A 118 -13.39 9.87 17.68
CA VAL A 118 -12.87 9.56 19.01
C VAL A 118 -13.82 10.13 20.04
N LEU A 119 -14.26 9.27 20.96
CA LEU A 119 -15.16 9.58 22.05
C LEU A 119 -14.39 9.58 23.36
N ASN A 120 -14.76 10.54 24.23
CA ASN A 120 -14.35 10.59 25.62
C ASN A 120 -12.85 10.28 25.82
N PRO A 121 -11.92 11.06 25.23
CA PRO A 121 -10.51 10.84 25.47
C PRO A 121 -10.22 10.95 26.98
N THR A 122 -9.45 10.01 27.49
CA THR A 122 -9.10 9.91 28.92
C THR A 122 -7.61 9.82 29.11
N TRP A 123 -7.14 10.32 30.24
CA TRP A 123 -5.76 10.15 30.64
C TRP A 123 -5.58 8.80 31.34
N SER A 124 -4.53 8.07 30.98
CA SER A 124 -4.07 6.88 31.70
C SER A 124 -2.81 7.22 32.48
N ASP A 125 -2.86 6.98 33.79
CA ASP A 125 -1.72 7.07 34.72
C ASP A 125 -1.03 5.69 34.90
N GLU A 126 -1.17 4.78 33.93
CA GLU A 126 -0.52 3.46 33.99
C GLU A 126 1.01 3.61 34.02
N LYS A 127 1.65 2.94 34.98
CA LYS A 127 3.10 3.01 35.17
C LYS A 127 3.82 2.51 33.92
N ASP A 128 4.81 3.25 33.46
CA ASP A 128 5.60 2.96 32.24
C ASP A 128 4.77 2.99 30.93
N ASN A 129 3.52 3.45 30.99
CA ASN A 129 2.61 3.62 29.86
C ASN A 129 1.65 4.81 30.10
N GLU A 130 2.15 5.93 30.59
CA GLU A 130 1.33 7.14 30.74
C GLU A 130 0.93 7.70 29.36
N GLY A 131 -0.27 8.28 29.23
CA GLY A 131 -0.67 8.95 27.98
C GLY A 131 -2.17 9.15 27.81
N VAL A 132 -2.59 9.51 26.60
CA VAL A 132 -3.99 9.71 26.23
C VAL A 132 -4.56 8.46 25.57
N ASN A 133 -5.66 7.96 26.13
CA ASN A 133 -6.51 6.93 25.54
C ASN A 133 -7.75 7.56 24.92
N GLY A 134 -8.38 6.85 23.98
CA GLY A 134 -9.65 7.27 23.39
C GLY A 134 -10.49 6.09 22.95
N ARG A 135 -11.81 6.26 23.00
CA ARG A 135 -12.76 5.29 22.47
C ARG A 135 -13.07 5.60 21.02
N PHE A 136 -12.60 4.76 20.11
CA PHE A 136 -12.75 4.96 18.69
C PHE A 136 -14.06 4.33 18.25
N ARG A 137 -14.99 5.15 17.76
CA ARG A 137 -16.23 4.69 17.13
C ARG A 137 -16.06 4.71 15.62
N PHE A 138 -16.06 3.52 15.02
CA PHE A 138 -16.01 3.32 13.57
C PHE A 138 -17.41 3.06 13.04
N PHE A 139 -17.83 3.78 12.00
CA PHE A 139 -19.14 3.56 11.38
C PHE A 139 -19.04 2.48 10.30
N LYS A 140 -19.79 1.37 10.45
CA LYS A 140 -19.73 0.21 9.55
C LYS A 140 -19.87 0.59 8.07
N LYS A 141 -20.73 1.58 7.78
CA LYS A 141 -20.97 2.11 6.42
C LYS A 141 -19.71 2.66 5.73
N PHE A 142 -18.77 3.23 6.49
CA PHE A 142 -17.60 3.92 5.95
C PHE A 142 -16.29 3.18 6.24
N ALA A 143 -16.29 2.28 7.22
CA ALA A 143 -15.10 1.72 7.84
C ALA A 143 -15.01 0.19 7.75
N SER A 144 -15.87 -0.51 6.99
CA SER A 144 -15.95 -1.98 6.97
C SER A 144 -14.57 -2.65 6.84
N SER A 145 -13.78 -2.28 5.82
CA SER A 145 -12.44 -2.86 5.61
C SER A 145 -11.46 -2.58 6.76
N VAL A 146 -11.58 -1.44 7.44
CA VAL A 146 -10.74 -1.12 8.60
C VAL A 146 -11.17 -1.95 9.81
N ILE A 147 -12.49 -2.04 10.06
CA ILE A 147 -13.07 -2.85 11.13
C ILE A 147 -12.64 -4.31 10.98
N ASP A 148 -12.80 -4.88 9.78
CA ASP A 148 -12.46 -6.28 9.52
C ASP A 148 -10.98 -6.56 9.86
N ARG A 149 -10.07 -5.65 9.51
CA ARG A 149 -8.62 -5.75 9.82
C ARG A 149 -8.28 -5.55 11.29
N LEU A 150 -9.06 -4.75 12.01
CA LEU A 150 -8.93 -4.56 13.46
C LEU A 150 -9.46 -5.76 14.26
N GLU A 151 -10.36 -6.54 13.67
CA GLU A 151 -11.05 -7.67 14.29
C GLU A 151 -10.51 -9.05 13.87
N THR A 152 -9.56 -9.11 12.92
CA THR A 152 -8.85 -10.36 12.65
C THR A 152 -8.07 -10.85 13.88
N ASP A 153 -7.85 -12.16 13.97
CA ASP A 153 -6.99 -12.77 14.98
C ASP A 153 -5.85 -13.54 14.28
N PRO A 154 -4.59 -13.06 14.35
CA PRO A 154 -4.16 -11.80 14.96
C PRO A 154 -4.65 -10.56 14.18
N PRO A 155 -4.69 -9.37 14.80
CA PRO A 155 -5.10 -8.15 14.11
C PRO A 155 -4.08 -7.77 13.04
N ILE A 156 -4.57 -7.46 11.84
CA ILE A 156 -3.74 -6.91 10.76
C ILE A 156 -3.47 -5.42 11.01
N LEU A 157 -4.43 -4.74 11.62
CA LEU A 157 -4.28 -3.36 12.09
C LEU A 157 -4.53 -3.33 13.59
N ASP A 158 -3.64 -2.66 14.31
CA ASP A 158 -3.80 -2.41 15.74
C ASP A 158 -3.30 -1.02 16.14
N SER A 159 -2.69 -0.25 15.24
CA SER A 159 -1.96 0.97 15.55
C SER A 159 -2.69 2.22 15.05
N CYS A 160 -2.48 3.32 15.74
CA CYS A 160 -2.99 4.63 15.32
C CYS A 160 -1.91 5.70 15.43
N SER A 161 -2.17 6.85 14.79
CA SER A 161 -1.30 8.00 14.84
C SER A 161 -2.11 9.29 14.88
N VAL A 162 -1.44 10.38 15.26
CA VAL A 162 -2.04 11.70 15.43
C VAL A 162 -1.23 12.79 14.73
N GLY A 163 -1.95 13.73 14.13
CA GLY A 163 -1.40 14.99 13.66
C GLY A 163 -1.57 16.06 14.74
N ILE A 164 -0.50 16.76 15.08
CA ILE A 164 -0.49 17.73 16.18
C ILE A 164 0.04 19.10 15.78
N GLN A 165 -0.45 20.12 16.46
CA GLN A 165 0.14 21.46 16.49
C GLN A 165 0.53 21.82 17.91
N PHE A 166 1.67 22.48 18.08
CA PHE A 166 2.27 22.65 19.39
C PHE A 166 3.19 23.87 19.53
N THR A 167 3.59 24.16 20.76
CA THR A 167 4.73 25.01 21.08
C THR A 167 5.82 24.18 21.77
N PHE A 168 7.07 24.60 21.62
CA PHE A 168 8.22 23.88 22.17
C PHE A 168 9.31 24.83 22.67
N ILE A 169 10.25 24.27 23.42
CA ILE A 169 11.56 24.88 23.70
C ILE A 169 12.66 23.93 23.21
N LYS A 170 13.84 24.50 22.93
CA LYS A 170 15.03 23.73 22.58
C LYS A 170 15.62 23.11 23.84
N SER A 171 15.93 21.82 23.80
CA SER A 171 16.75 21.15 24.83
C SER A 171 18.11 21.82 25.01
N HIS A 172 18.75 22.22 23.91
CA HIS A 172 20.04 22.90 23.87
C HIS A 172 19.86 24.33 23.32
N PRO A 173 19.47 25.31 24.14
CA PRO A 173 19.09 26.65 23.67
C PRO A 173 20.21 27.41 22.98
N ASN A 174 21.47 27.14 23.37
CA ASN A 174 22.66 27.83 22.87
C ASN A 174 23.41 27.03 21.79
N LEU A 175 22.92 25.85 21.39
CA LEU A 175 23.57 25.04 20.37
C LEU A 175 23.43 25.72 19.00
N GLU A 176 24.58 26.06 18.39
CA GLU A 176 24.61 26.52 17.01
C GLU A 176 24.04 25.42 16.11
N ASN A 177 23.24 25.78 15.10
CA ASN A 177 22.66 24.81 14.16
C ASN A 177 21.77 23.74 14.82
N PHE A 178 21.21 24.01 16.01
CA PHE A 178 20.37 23.11 16.81
C PHE A 178 19.46 22.15 16.01
N TYR A 179 18.72 22.65 15.00
CA TYR A 179 17.77 21.83 14.25
C TYR A 179 18.42 20.72 13.39
N TRP A 180 19.69 20.88 13.03
CA TRP A 180 20.47 19.89 12.27
C TRP A 180 21.10 18.81 13.13
N HIS A 181 21.00 18.99 14.45
CA HIS A 181 21.47 18.04 15.45
C HIS A 181 20.31 17.29 16.10
N LEU A 182 19.06 17.50 15.68
CA LEU A 182 17.90 16.80 16.27
C LEU A 182 18.09 15.28 16.19
N GLY A 183 17.91 14.60 17.33
CA GLY A 183 18.16 13.17 17.49
C GLY A 183 19.61 12.80 17.86
N GLU A 184 20.58 13.70 17.67
CA GLU A 184 21.97 13.47 18.07
C GLU A 184 22.13 13.63 19.59
N GLU A 185 22.98 12.80 20.20
CA GLU A 185 23.39 12.97 21.59
C GLU A 185 24.55 13.97 21.67
N ILE A 186 24.34 15.07 22.39
CA ILE A 186 25.35 16.12 22.61
C ILE A 186 25.38 16.42 24.10
N GLU A 187 26.59 16.51 24.67
CA GLU A 187 26.78 16.82 26.10
C GLU A 187 26.00 15.87 27.05
N GLY A 188 25.83 14.61 26.65
CA GLY A 188 25.12 13.60 27.43
C GLY A 188 23.59 13.72 27.41
N SER A 189 23.02 14.50 26.49
CA SER A 189 21.57 14.57 26.31
C SER A 189 21.17 14.66 24.83
N ILE A 190 20.08 13.98 24.46
CA ILE A 190 19.57 14.00 23.08
C ILE A 190 19.02 15.38 22.75
N VAL A 191 19.49 15.95 21.63
CA VAL A 191 18.98 17.20 21.07
C VAL A 191 17.57 16.97 20.54
N ARG A 192 16.60 17.59 21.19
CA ARG A 192 15.16 17.42 20.94
C ARG A 192 14.33 18.66 21.19
N LEU A 193 13.13 18.69 20.61
CA LEU A 193 12.10 19.69 20.85
C LEU A 193 11.29 19.27 22.08
N ILE A 194 11.41 20.03 23.16
CA ILE A 194 10.68 19.78 24.40
C ILE A 194 9.34 20.48 24.33
N MET A 195 8.27 19.69 24.32
CA MET A 195 6.91 20.18 24.17
C MET A 195 6.51 21.02 25.38
N THR A 196 5.93 22.19 25.14
CA THR A 196 5.44 23.08 26.21
C THR A 196 3.93 23.22 26.21
N LYS A 197 3.28 23.02 25.07
CA LYS A 197 1.82 23.02 24.93
C LYS A 197 1.41 22.34 23.64
N ILE A 198 0.37 21.51 23.69
CA ILE A 198 -0.35 21.06 22.49
C ILE A 198 -1.48 22.05 22.23
N ILE A 199 -1.50 22.61 21.02
CA ILE A 199 -2.47 23.62 20.58
C ILE A 199 -3.71 22.94 20.02
N SER A 200 -3.54 21.91 19.20
CA SER A 200 -4.62 21.17 18.56
C SER A 200 -4.19 19.77 18.14
N ILE A 201 -5.17 18.87 18.04
CA ILE A 201 -5.03 17.58 17.36
C ILE A 201 -5.78 17.72 16.03
N SER A 202 -5.02 17.74 14.94
CA SER A 202 -5.55 18.02 13.60
C SER A 202 -6.26 16.80 13.02
N GLU A 203 -5.76 15.60 13.30
CA GLU A 203 -6.30 14.34 12.82
C GLU A 203 -5.88 13.18 13.72
N VAL A 204 -6.64 12.09 13.64
CA VAL A 204 -6.28 10.77 14.14
C VAL A 204 -6.47 9.79 12.99
N SER A 205 -5.50 8.91 12.76
CA SER A 205 -5.51 7.98 11.64
C SER A 205 -5.14 6.57 12.07
N ILE A 206 -5.66 5.57 11.36
CA ILE A 206 -5.22 4.19 11.52
C ILE A 206 -3.96 3.99 10.68
N VAL A 207 -2.97 3.30 11.24
CA VAL A 207 -1.67 3.08 10.58
C VAL A 207 -1.20 1.65 10.82
N CYS A 208 -0.36 1.15 9.92
CA CYS A 208 0.26 -0.16 10.09
C CYS A 208 1.28 -0.18 11.24
N ALA A 209 2.01 0.92 11.44
CA ALA A 209 2.89 1.14 12.58
C ALA A 209 2.93 2.65 12.87
N GLY A 210 2.73 3.04 14.14
CA GLY A 210 2.78 4.44 14.57
C GLY A 210 4.20 4.88 14.92
N ALA A 211 4.45 6.20 14.88
CA ALA A 211 5.68 6.78 15.42
C ALA A 211 5.80 6.58 16.94
N ASP A 212 4.65 6.53 17.62
CA ASP A 212 4.53 6.10 19.00
C ASP A 212 4.27 4.59 19.03
N PRO A 213 5.23 3.76 19.49
CA PRO A 213 5.09 2.30 19.49
C PRO A 213 3.97 1.81 20.41
N ASN A 214 3.57 2.62 21.39
CA ASN A 214 2.54 2.25 22.34
C ASN A 214 1.14 2.65 21.87
N ALA A 215 1.02 3.43 20.79
CA ALA A 215 -0.25 3.93 20.24
C ALA A 215 -1.06 2.82 19.52
N LYS A 216 -1.59 1.88 20.32
CA LYS A 216 -2.25 0.66 19.87
C LYS A 216 -3.65 0.46 20.44
N LYS A 217 -4.43 -0.43 19.82
CA LYS A 217 -5.73 -0.91 20.28
C LYS A 217 -5.57 -1.60 21.63
N LEU A 218 -6.31 -1.12 22.61
CA LEU A 218 -6.38 -1.68 23.95
C LEU A 218 -7.34 -2.88 23.91
N SER A 219 -6.93 -4.04 24.41
CA SER A 219 -7.65 -5.34 24.53
C SER A 219 -7.07 -6.54 23.78
N LEU A 220 -5.81 -6.49 23.34
CA LEU A 220 -5.00 -7.71 23.20
C LEU A 220 -4.04 -7.75 24.38
N ASN A 221 -3.93 -8.90 25.04
CA ASN A 221 -3.25 -9.04 26.31
C ASN A 221 -1.85 -8.43 26.32
N HIS A 222 -1.67 -7.54 27.30
CA HIS A 222 -0.44 -7.07 27.93
C HIS A 222 0.65 -6.45 27.03
N PHE A 223 0.87 -5.15 27.29
CA PHE A 223 2.22 -4.57 27.30
C PHE A 223 3.19 -5.53 28.00
N GLU A 224 3.99 -6.28 27.25
CA GLU A 224 5.27 -6.75 27.77
C GLU A 224 6.23 -5.55 27.69
N GLN A 225 6.54 -5.02 28.87
CA GLN A 225 7.50 -3.94 29.08
C GLN A 225 8.84 -4.30 28.43
N THR A 226 9.29 -3.52 27.46
CA THR A 226 10.73 -3.36 27.21
C THR A 226 11.28 -2.33 28.19
N SER A 227 11.40 -2.69 29.46
CA SER A 227 12.26 -1.96 30.38
C SER A 227 13.70 -2.38 30.10
N SER A 228 14.47 -1.46 29.54
CA SER A 228 15.92 -1.56 29.37
C SER A 228 16.62 -1.51 30.73
N GLU A 229 16.76 -2.67 31.38
CA GLU A 229 17.82 -2.88 32.37
C GLU A 229 18.84 -3.90 31.85
N LEU A 230 20.09 -3.44 31.76
CA LEU A 230 21.28 -4.20 31.41
C LEU A 230 21.44 -5.40 32.36
N GLY A 231 21.21 -6.61 31.87
CA GLY A 231 21.40 -7.85 32.62
C GLY A 231 21.79 -9.03 31.74
N GLU A 232 23.06 -9.42 31.85
CA GLU A 232 23.81 -10.58 31.32
C GLU A 232 23.09 -11.64 30.45
N GLU A 233 23.64 -11.84 29.25
CA GLU A 233 23.27 -12.90 28.29
C GLU A 233 23.39 -14.32 28.87
N LYS A 234 22.38 -15.15 28.58
CA LYS A 234 22.52 -16.61 28.52
C LYS A 234 22.08 -17.12 27.15
N PRO A 235 22.75 -18.15 26.59
CA PRO A 235 22.55 -18.56 25.21
C PRO A 235 21.17 -19.21 25.03
N GLN A 236 20.35 -18.64 24.13
CA GLN A 236 19.10 -19.25 23.69
C GLN A 236 19.39 -20.38 22.70
N MET A 237 18.75 -21.52 22.92
CA MET A 237 18.76 -22.67 22.01
C MET A 237 17.71 -22.39 20.91
N GLU A 238 18.11 -22.34 19.65
CA GLU A 238 17.22 -22.09 18.51
C GLU A 238 16.15 -23.19 18.40
N GLU A 239 14.87 -22.79 18.42
CA GLU A 239 13.74 -23.70 18.27
C GLU A 239 13.32 -23.74 16.79
N ASN A 240 13.48 -24.91 16.14
CA ASN A 240 13.13 -25.10 14.73
C ASN A 240 11.60 -25.20 14.53
N MET A 241 11.08 -24.46 13.56
CA MET A 241 9.65 -24.38 13.23
C MET A 241 9.26 -25.42 12.15
N LYS A 242 8.07 -26.01 12.24
CA LYS A 242 7.57 -27.03 11.29
C LYS A 242 6.45 -26.52 10.40
N LEU A 243 6.55 -26.76 9.09
CA LEU A 243 5.56 -26.35 8.09
C LEU A 243 5.12 -27.55 7.24
N LYS A 244 3.81 -27.77 7.06
CA LYS A 244 3.31 -28.86 6.23
C LYS A 244 3.53 -28.57 4.75
N ALA A 245 4.42 -29.34 4.11
CA ALA A 245 4.78 -29.16 2.70
C ALA A 245 3.56 -29.16 1.76
N LYS A 246 2.53 -29.97 2.08
CA LYS A 246 1.30 -30.09 1.28
C LYS A 246 0.56 -28.76 1.11
N LEU A 247 0.54 -27.89 2.14
CA LEU A 247 -0.14 -26.60 2.09
C LEU A 247 0.58 -25.62 1.14
N LEU A 248 1.91 -25.63 1.12
CA LEU A 248 2.71 -24.80 0.22
C LEU A 248 2.51 -25.20 -1.26
N THR A 249 2.52 -26.51 -1.53
CA THR A 249 2.20 -27.02 -2.88
C THR A 249 0.75 -26.74 -3.29
N ALA A 250 -0.22 -26.79 -2.37
CA ALA A 250 -1.61 -26.47 -2.67
C ALA A 250 -1.81 -24.99 -3.08
N LEU A 251 -0.94 -24.10 -2.59
CA LEU A 251 -0.88 -22.68 -2.95
C LEU A 251 -0.05 -22.39 -4.21
N GLY A 252 0.45 -23.43 -4.88
CA GLY A 252 1.19 -23.33 -6.13
C GLY A 252 2.65 -22.92 -5.98
N HIS A 253 3.23 -22.97 -4.77
CA HIS A 253 4.66 -22.80 -4.57
C HIS A 253 5.38 -24.15 -4.67
N SER A 254 6.51 -24.20 -5.40
CA SER A 254 7.42 -25.35 -5.33
C SER A 254 8.35 -25.18 -4.12
N LEU A 255 8.72 -26.29 -3.48
CA LEU A 255 9.62 -26.24 -2.33
C LEU A 255 10.99 -25.67 -2.72
N GLU A 256 11.46 -25.94 -3.94
CA GLU A 256 12.75 -25.41 -4.42
C GLU A 256 12.73 -23.89 -4.64
N SER A 257 11.61 -23.30 -5.09
CA SER A 257 11.52 -21.84 -5.28
C SER A 257 11.56 -21.06 -3.96
N LEU A 258 11.29 -21.77 -2.86
CA LEU A 258 11.36 -21.28 -1.50
C LEU A 258 12.70 -21.62 -0.81
N GLY A 259 13.63 -22.30 -1.51
CA GLY A 259 14.91 -22.73 -0.95
C GLY A 259 14.78 -23.85 0.08
N LEU A 260 13.72 -24.67 -0.03
CA LEU A 260 13.38 -25.74 0.90
C LEU A 260 13.68 -27.10 0.28
N GLU A 261 14.25 -28.01 1.08
CA GLU A 261 14.46 -29.40 0.71
C GLU A 261 13.39 -30.29 1.36
N LYS A 262 12.90 -31.30 0.64
CA LYS A 262 11.81 -32.15 1.12
C LYS A 262 12.30 -33.15 2.17
N GLN A 263 12.04 -32.87 3.44
CA GLN A 263 12.29 -33.80 4.55
C GLN A 263 10.99 -34.40 5.11
N GLY A 264 10.24 -35.13 4.27
CA GLY A 264 9.01 -35.80 4.69
C GLY A 264 7.73 -34.96 4.53
N GLU A 265 6.75 -35.13 5.42
CA GLU A 265 5.46 -34.37 5.37
C GLU A 265 5.58 -32.96 5.93
N ASP A 266 6.50 -32.75 6.87
CA ASP A 266 6.81 -31.47 7.50
C ASP A 266 8.19 -30.99 7.05
N VAL A 267 8.34 -29.68 6.86
CA VAL A 267 9.62 -29.03 6.59
C VAL A 267 10.04 -28.30 7.88
N GLU A 268 11.15 -28.72 8.47
CA GLU A 268 11.76 -28.03 9.59
C GLU A 268 12.61 -26.85 9.09
N LEU A 269 12.38 -25.68 9.66
CA LEU A 269 12.99 -24.43 9.25
C LEU A 269 13.46 -23.62 10.46
N SER A 270 14.58 -22.92 10.28
CA SER A 270 14.93 -21.82 11.18
C SER A 270 13.83 -20.75 11.13
N ALA A 271 13.66 -20.01 12.22
CA ALA A 271 12.64 -18.97 12.32
C ALA A 271 12.70 -17.96 11.16
N GLU A 272 13.92 -17.58 10.76
CA GLU A 272 14.20 -16.67 9.64
C GLU A 272 13.70 -17.21 8.29
N LYS A 273 13.92 -18.49 8.01
CA LYS A 273 13.47 -19.12 6.75
C LYS A 273 11.96 -19.34 6.75
N PHE A 274 11.38 -19.62 7.92
CA PHE A 274 9.95 -19.80 8.10
C PHE A 274 9.17 -18.51 7.77
N GLU A 275 9.66 -17.37 8.25
CA GLU A 275 9.06 -16.05 7.99
C GLU A 275 9.09 -15.69 6.50
N VAL A 276 10.22 -15.88 5.82
CA VAL A 276 10.36 -15.61 4.38
C VAL A 276 9.38 -16.46 3.56
N VAL A 277 9.16 -17.72 3.96
CA VAL A 277 8.17 -18.60 3.33
C VAL A 277 6.75 -18.09 3.53
N LEU A 278 6.40 -17.62 4.73
CA LEU A 278 5.08 -17.06 5.01
C LEU A 278 4.82 -15.76 4.23
N GLN A 279 5.79 -14.85 4.15
CA GLN A 279 5.68 -13.60 3.38
C GLN A 279 5.42 -13.87 1.88
N LYS A 280 6.19 -14.79 1.29
CA LYS A 280 6.00 -15.20 -0.12
C LYS A 280 4.67 -15.91 -0.35
N THR A 281 4.20 -16.67 0.63
CA THR A 281 2.91 -17.38 0.57
C THR A 281 1.74 -16.41 0.72
N GLY A 282 1.80 -15.47 1.65
CA GLY A 282 0.81 -14.41 1.85
C GLY A 282 0.66 -13.50 0.63
N SER A 283 1.79 -13.06 0.06
CA SER A 283 1.79 -12.30 -1.21
C SER A 283 1.10 -13.06 -2.35
N LYS A 284 1.28 -14.38 -2.41
CA LYS A 284 0.63 -15.23 -3.41
C LYS A 284 -0.87 -15.36 -3.16
N ILE A 285 -1.30 -15.46 -1.91
CA ILE A 285 -2.72 -15.47 -1.53
C ILE A 285 -3.38 -14.14 -1.93
N SER A 286 -2.78 -12.99 -1.62
CA SER A 286 -3.31 -11.69 -2.04
C SER A 286 -3.37 -11.53 -3.56
N SER A 287 -2.39 -12.09 -4.28
CA SER A 287 -2.42 -12.14 -5.75
C SER A 287 -3.55 -13.02 -6.28
N LEU A 288 -3.81 -14.18 -5.66
CA LEU A 288 -4.91 -15.07 -6.01
C LEU A 288 -6.26 -14.43 -5.68
N GLU A 289 -6.40 -13.74 -4.55
CA GLU A 289 -7.59 -12.99 -4.16
C GLU A 289 -7.89 -11.86 -5.14
N THR A 290 -6.88 -11.09 -5.54
CA THR A 290 -7.01 -10.04 -6.55
C THR A 290 -7.44 -10.63 -7.90
N SER A 291 -6.88 -11.78 -8.28
CA SER A 291 -7.25 -12.49 -9.51
C SER A 291 -8.68 -13.02 -9.43
N LEU A 292 -9.11 -13.51 -8.26
CA LEU A 292 -10.45 -14.01 -7.99
C LEU A 292 -11.48 -12.87 -8.05
N ASN A 293 -11.17 -11.71 -7.46
CA ASN A 293 -12.02 -10.52 -7.52
C ASN A 293 -12.13 -9.96 -8.94
N SER A 294 -11.03 -9.98 -9.70
CA SER A 294 -11.05 -9.62 -11.13
C SER A 294 -11.94 -10.57 -11.93
N TYR A 295 -11.89 -11.88 -11.61
CA TYR A 295 -12.74 -12.88 -12.24
C TYR A 295 -14.22 -12.72 -11.85
N ALA A 296 -14.52 -12.38 -10.60
CA ALA A 296 -15.89 -12.12 -10.14
C ALA A 296 -16.51 -10.93 -10.88
N GLY A 297 -15.74 -9.84 -11.04
CA GLY A 297 -16.15 -8.66 -11.78
C GLY A 297 -16.46 -8.94 -13.26
N LEU A 298 -15.76 -9.89 -13.90
CA LEU A 298 -16.06 -10.32 -15.28
C LEU A 298 -17.38 -11.10 -15.41
N THR A 299 -17.95 -11.54 -14.30
CA THR A 299 -19.23 -12.26 -14.24
C THR A 299 -20.35 -11.43 -13.63
N ASP A 300 -20.17 -10.11 -13.56
CA ASP A 300 -21.10 -9.14 -12.95
C ASP A 300 -21.41 -9.44 -11.47
N GLN A 301 -20.44 -9.98 -10.72
CA GLN A 301 -20.58 -10.30 -9.30
C GLN A 301 -19.55 -9.57 -8.44
N GLU A 302 -19.98 -9.05 -7.29
CA GLU A 302 -19.09 -8.45 -6.28
C GLU A 302 -18.33 -9.52 -5.46
N SER A 303 -18.86 -10.75 -5.38
CA SER A 303 -18.22 -11.92 -4.77
C SER A 303 -18.90 -13.22 -5.23
N PHE A 304 -18.20 -14.36 -5.17
CA PHE A 304 -18.75 -15.64 -5.60
C PHE A 304 -19.71 -16.23 -4.55
N PRO A 305 -21.00 -16.47 -4.87
CA PRO A 305 -21.92 -17.12 -3.95
C PRO A 305 -21.54 -18.59 -3.73
N ALA A 306 -21.95 -19.16 -2.61
CA ALA A 306 -21.81 -20.59 -2.36
C ALA A 306 -22.50 -21.38 -3.48
N GLY A 307 -21.75 -22.24 -4.18
CA GLY A 307 -22.25 -23.00 -5.35
C GLY A 307 -22.04 -22.32 -6.70
N PHE A 308 -21.17 -21.28 -6.80
CA PHE A 308 -20.81 -20.68 -8.08
C PHE A 308 -20.27 -21.72 -9.07
N ASP A 309 -20.95 -21.87 -10.21
CA ASP A 309 -20.55 -22.80 -11.27
C ASP A 309 -19.45 -22.17 -12.13
N HIS A 310 -18.20 -22.47 -11.77
CA HIS A 310 -17.02 -21.91 -12.41
C HIS A 310 -16.91 -22.38 -13.86
N GLU A 311 -17.26 -23.64 -14.12
CA GLU A 311 -17.05 -24.28 -15.42
C GLU A 311 -17.97 -23.67 -16.48
N SER A 312 -19.25 -23.48 -16.15
CA SER A 312 -20.20 -22.82 -17.04
C SER A 312 -19.87 -21.34 -17.30
N ASN A 313 -19.40 -20.60 -16.28
CA ASN A 313 -19.04 -19.19 -16.47
C ASN A 313 -17.75 -19.00 -17.26
N VAL A 314 -16.73 -19.85 -17.05
CA VAL A 314 -15.54 -19.87 -17.92
C VAL A 314 -15.93 -20.20 -19.36
N ALA A 315 -16.85 -21.16 -19.57
CA ALA A 315 -17.33 -21.51 -20.91
C ALA A 315 -18.03 -20.32 -21.59
N LYS A 316 -18.88 -19.60 -20.86
CA LYS A 316 -19.58 -18.40 -21.35
C LYS A 316 -18.61 -17.25 -21.68
N LEU A 317 -17.62 -17.00 -20.84
CA LEU A 317 -16.58 -15.99 -21.10
C LEU A 317 -15.71 -16.37 -22.31
N LYS A 318 -15.39 -17.65 -22.48
CA LYS A 318 -14.69 -18.14 -23.67
C LYS A 318 -15.52 -17.95 -24.93
N GLU A 319 -16.83 -18.23 -24.87
CA GLU A 319 -17.77 -18.01 -25.97
C GLU A 319 -17.84 -16.52 -26.36
N LEU A 320 -17.88 -15.61 -25.39
CA LEU A 320 -17.84 -14.15 -25.63
C LEU A 320 -16.53 -13.68 -26.28
N LEU A 321 -15.43 -14.42 -26.12
CA LEU A 321 -14.14 -14.12 -26.74
C LEU A 321 -13.97 -14.70 -28.16
N GLU A 322 -14.87 -15.55 -28.64
CA GLU A 322 -14.73 -16.18 -29.96
C GLU A 322 -14.94 -15.19 -31.12
N GLU A 323 -15.97 -14.35 -31.07
CA GLU A 323 -16.23 -13.37 -32.13
C GLU A 323 -15.11 -12.31 -32.25
N PRO A 324 -14.63 -11.68 -31.15
CA PRO A 324 -13.49 -10.77 -31.22
C PRO A 324 -12.21 -11.42 -31.78
N LYS A 325 -11.95 -12.70 -31.49
CA LYS A 325 -10.81 -13.43 -32.06
C LYS A 325 -10.96 -13.65 -33.55
N LYS A 326 -12.15 -14.02 -34.03
CA LYS A 326 -12.41 -14.19 -35.47
C LYS A 326 -12.16 -12.90 -36.24
N ILE A 327 -12.58 -11.76 -35.69
CA ILE A 327 -12.32 -10.43 -36.26
C ILE A 327 -10.81 -10.17 -36.30
N LEU A 328 -10.09 -10.40 -35.21
CA LEU A 328 -8.65 -10.19 -35.16
C LEU A 328 -7.88 -11.07 -36.16
N GLU A 329 -8.27 -12.34 -36.32
CA GLU A 329 -7.66 -13.25 -37.29
C GLU A 329 -7.99 -12.87 -38.73
N HIS A 330 -9.21 -12.36 -38.98
CA HIS A 330 -9.58 -11.80 -40.27
C HIS A 330 -8.68 -10.62 -40.64
N ASP A 331 -8.48 -9.67 -39.72
CA ASP A 331 -7.61 -8.51 -39.91
C ASP A 331 -6.15 -8.90 -40.15
N ARG A 332 -5.63 -9.88 -39.40
CA ARG A 332 -4.29 -10.45 -39.62
C ARG A 332 -4.14 -10.99 -41.03
N SER A 333 -5.12 -11.76 -41.49
CA SER A 333 -5.13 -12.34 -42.84
C SER A 333 -5.12 -11.27 -43.92
N GLU A 334 -5.91 -10.22 -43.78
CA GLU A 334 -5.96 -9.12 -44.75
C GLU A 334 -4.66 -8.31 -44.79
N VAL A 335 -4.08 -7.97 -43.63
CA VAL A 335 -2.78 -7.28 -43.56
C VAL A 335 -1.66 -8.14 -44.16
N LEU A 336 -1.70 -9.45 -43.92
CA LEU A 336 -0.70 -10.38 -44.44
C LEU A 336 -0.83 -10.59 -45.95
N LYS A 337 -2.06 -10.60 -46.50
CA LYS A 337 -2.29 -10.52 -47.95
C LYS A 337 -1.73 -9.23 -48.54
N ALA A 338 -1.99 -8.09 -47.91
CA ALA A 338 -1.49 -6.79 -48.36
C ALA A 338 0.05 -6.73 -48.36
N TYR A 339 0.68 -7.26 -47.31
CA TYR A 339 2.14 -7.39 -47.23
C TYR A 339 2.69 -8.26 -48.36
N ARG A 340 2.13 -9.46 -48.56
CA ARG A 340 2.56 -10.40 -49.63
C ARG A 340 2.43 -9.78 -51.03
N LEU A 341 1.36 -9.05 -51.29
CA LEU A 341 1.16 -8.29 -52.54
C LEU A 341 2.21 -7.17 -52.69
N PHE A 342 2.51 -6.45 -51.61
CA PHE A 342 3.54 -5.42 -51.62
C PHE A 342 4.94 -5.97 -51.92
N VAL A 343 5.29 -7.16 -51.42
CA VAL A 343 6.60 -7.79 -51.66
C VAL A 343 6.63 -8.74 -52.86
N ASN A 344 5.58 -8.77 -53.70
CA ASN A 344 5.44 -9.67 -54.86
C ASN A 344 5.68 -11.16 -54.51
N GLY A 345 5.20 -11.59 -53.34
CA GLY A 345 5.35 -12.98 -52.87
C GLY A 345 6.75 -13.37 -52.39
N LYS A 346 7.74 -12.45 -52.38
CA LYS A 346 9.05 -12.66 -51.73
C LYS A 346 9.01 -12.17 -50.28
N SER A 347 8.15 -12.77 -49.47
CA SER A 347 7.93 -12.35 -48.09
C SER A 347 9.07 -12.77 -47.16
N ASP A 348 9.35 -11.92 -46.18
CA ASP A 348 10.24 -12.21 -45.06
C ASP A 348 9.43 -12.91 -43.97
N LYS A 349 9.87 -14.13 -43.62
CA LYS A 349 9.19 -14.97 -42.64
C LYS A 349 9.07 -14.29 -41.27
N THR A 350 10.07 -13.50 -40.87
CA THR A 350 10.09 -12.75 -39.61
C THR A 350 8.98 -11.69 -39.58
N ILE A 351 8.71 -11.06 -40.73
CA ILE A 351 7.66 -10.04 -40.85
C ILE A 351 6.28 -10.70 -40.90
N GLU A 352 6.14 -11.88 -41.52
CA GLU A 352 4.90 -12.66 -41.45
C GLU A 352 4.57 -13.07 -40.00
N GLU A 353 5.53 -13.62 -39.27
CA GLU A 353 5.37 -14.00 -37.85
C GLU A 353 5.05 -12.78 -36.96
N MET A 354 5.61 -11.60 -37.28
CA MET A 354 5.28 -10.35 -36.60
C MET A 354 3.83 -9.91 -36.85
N ILE A 355 3.31 -10.09 -38.08
CA ILE A 355 1.91 -9.75 -38.43
C ILE A 355 0.96 -10.75 -37.77
N GLU A 356 1.27 -12.04 -37.76
CA GLU A 356 0.45 -13.09 -37.15
C GLU A 356 0.33 -12.96 -35.61
N SER A 357 1.33 -12.34 -34.97
CA SER A 357 1.33 -12.06 -33.53
C SER A 357 0.88 -10.64 -33.18
N ALA A 358 0.61 -9.79 -34.17
CA ALA A 358 0.28 -8.38 -33.95
C ALA A 358 -1.07 -8.21 -33.23
N ASP A 359 -1.10 -7.25 -32.30
CA ASP A 359 -2.33 -6.76 -31.68
C ASP A 359 -3.14 -5.85 -32.63
N LEU A 360 -4.38 -5.54 -32.29
CA LEU A 360 -5.27 -4.75 -33.15
C LEU A 360 -4.71 -3.35 -33.49
N LYS A 361 -4.01 -2.72 -32.55
CA LYS A 361 -3.43 -1.38 -32.76
C LYS A 361 -2.26 -1.47 -33.75
N GLN A 362 -1.42 -2.49 -33.59
CA GLN A 362 -0.33 -2.79 -34.51
C GLN A 362 -0.86 -3.14 -35.91
N LEU A 363 -1.92 -3.93 -36.01
CA LEU A 363 -2.56 -4.27 -37.29
C LEU A 363 -3.11 -3.03 -38.00
N LYS A 364 -3.75 -2.09 -37.30
CA LYS A 364 -4.20 -0.82 -37.90
C LYS A 364 -3.05 -0.01 -38.48
N ALA A 365 -1.93 0.06 -37.76
CA ALA A 365 -0.73 0.77 -38.23
C ALA A 365 -0.13 0.07 -39.47
N LEU A 366 -0.03 -1.25 -39.44
CA LEU A 366 0.50 -2.07 -40.54
C LEU A 366 -0.42 -2.02 -41.77
N ALA A 367 -1.74 -2.11 -41.59
CA ALA A 367 -2.74 -1.98 -42.64
C ALA A 367 -2.60 -0.63 -43.36
N ASN A 368 -2.47 0.47 -42.61
CA ASN A 368 -2.27 1.80 -43.17
C ASN A 368 -0.92 1.87 -43.93
N GLN A 369 0.16 1.38 -43.32
CA GLN A 369 1.48 1.39 -43.94
C GLN A 369 1.53 0.60 -45.25
N TYR A 370 0.98 -0.62 -45.28
CA TYR A 370 0.96 -1.44 -46.48
C TYR A 370 -0.09 -0.93 -47.49
N GLY A 371 -1.19 -0.34 -47.04
CA GLY A 371 -2.17 0.34 -47.88
C GLY A 371 -1.55 1.52 -48.65
N ILE A 372 -0.83 2.42 -47.96
CA ILE A 372 -0.09 3.53 -48.59
C ILE A 372 0.90 3.01 -49.61
N LYS A 373 1.72 2.01 -49.23
CA LYS A 373 2.73 1.42 -50.11
C LYS A 373 2.14 0.71 -51.32
N LEU A 374 0.98 0.07 -51.18
CA LEU A 374 0.25 -0.53 -52.30
C LEU A 374 -0.32 0.54 -53.24
N ASN A 375 -0.79 1.67 -52.70
CA ASN A 375 -1.27 2.80 -53.51
C ASN A 375 -0.13 3.43 -54.32
N GLU A 376 1.07 3.56 -53.75
CA GLU A 376 2.27 4.03 -54.46
C GLU A 376 2.71 3.06 -55.56
N LYS A 377 2.64 1.75 -55.29
CA LYS A 377 3.08 0.69 -56.21
C LYS A 377 2.08 0.44 -57.34
N PHE A 378 0.80 0.62 -57.07
CA PHE A 378 -0.30 0.43 -58.02
C PHE A 378 -1.19 1.69 -58.03
N PRO A 379 -0.73 2.81 -58.64
CA PRO A 379 -1.49 4.05 -58.64
C PRO A 379 -2.80 3.91 -59.43
N ILE A 380 -3.77 4.75 -59.10
CA ILE A 380 -5.05 4.83 -59.81
C ILE A 380 -4.78 5.33 -61.23
N THR A 381 -5.23 4.57 -62.22
CA THR A 381 -5.16 4.93 -63.64
C THR A 381 -6.54 5.30 -64.15
N GLU A 382 -6.63 6.42 -64.87
CA GLU A 382 -7.87 6.90 -65.48
C GLU A 382 -7.88 6.49 -66.95
N ASP A 383 -8.95 5.85 -67.41
CA ASP A 383 -9.11 5.51 -68.82
C ASP A 383 -9.54 6.72 -69.66
N GLU A 384 -9.55 6.57 -71.00
CA GLU A 384 -9.88 7.64 -71.94
C GLU A 384 -11.31 8.20 -71.77
N ASN A 385 -12.18 7.53 -71.01
CA ASN A 385 -13.54 7.95 -70.69
C ASN A 385 -13.67 8.57 -69.28
N GLY A 386 -12.56 8.80 -68.60
CA GLY A 386 -12.53 9.35 -67.24
C GLY A 386 -12.81 8.32 -66.13
N LYS A 387 -12.84 7.03 -66.46
CA LYS A 387 -13.12 5.97 -65.49
C LYS A 387 -11.84 5.59 -64.77
N LYS A 388 -11.82 5.88 -63.47
CA LYS A 388 -10.71 5.51 -62.58
C LYS A 388 -10.75 4.02 -62.29
N SER A 389 -9.64 3.33 -62.54
CA SER A 389 -9.44 1.91 -62.28
C SER A 389 -8.09 1.68 -61.61
N ARG A 390 -7.96 0.57 -60.87
CA ARG A 390 -6.71 0.21 -60.20
C ARG A 390 -6.46 -1.29 -60.35
N ALA A 391 -5.21 -1.66 -60.61
CA ALA A 391 -4.81 -3.05 -60.78
C ALA A 391 -4.77 -3.85 -59.46
N SER A 392 -4.61 -3.17 -58.32
CA SER A 392 -4.78 -3.78 -57.01
C SER A 392 -6.21 -3.57 -56.53
N GLY A 393 -6.89 -4.69 -56.26
CA GLY A 393 -8.20 -4.69 -55.60
C GLY A 393 -8.17 -3.73 -54.43
N ARG A 394 -9.13 -2.82 -54.37
CA ARG A 394 -9.48 -2.11 -53.14
C ARG A 394 -9.80 -3.22 -52.15
N SER A 395 -8.86 -3.57 -51.27
CA SER A 395 -9.28 -4.25 -50.06
C SER A 395 -9.99 -3.17 -49.25
N GLU A 396 -11.24 -3.44 -48.90
CA GLU A 396 -12.15 -2.64 -48.09
C GLU A 396 -11.57 -2.32 -46.68
N LEU A 397 -10.32 -2.72 -46.41
CA LEU A 397 -9.48 -2.45 -45.23
C LEU A 397 -9.58 -1.03 -44.63
N GLN A 398 -9.86 0.02 -45.41
CA GLN A 398 -9.92 1.39 -44.87
C GLN A 398 -11.33 1.88 -44.55
N GLU A 399 -12.39 1.25 -45.11
CA GLU A 399 -13.79 1.57 -44.81
C GLU A 399 -14.36 0.62 -43.72
N ASP A 400 -14.03 -0.67 -43.76
CA ASP A 400 -14.55 -1.66 -42.79
C ASP A 400 -13.98 -1.46 -41.36
N LEU A 401 -12.73 -1.00 -41.23
CA LEU A 401 -12.11 -0.75 -39.92
C LEU A 401 -12.69 0.48 -39.20
N SER A 402 -13.48 1.32 -39.88
CA SER A 402 -14.19 2.47 -39.30
C SER A 402 -15.65 2.21 -38.97
N GLU A 403 -16.32 1.25 -39.63
CA GLU A 403 -17.78 1.05 -39.46
C GLU A 403 -18.17 0.19 -38.24
N TYR A 404 -17.25 -0.52 -37.60
CA TYR A 404 -17.58 -1.43 -36.49
C TYR A 404 -17.68 -0.80 -35.09
N TYR A 405 -17.51 0.52 -34.94
CA TYR A 405 -17.36 1.16 -33.61
C TYR A 405 -18.03 2.53 -33.41
N GLU A 406 -19.13 2.83 -34.10
CA GLU A 406 -20.12 3.80 -33.57
C GLU A 406 -21.23 3.07 -32.79
N VAL A 407 -20.88 2.52 -31.61
CA VAL A 407 -21.83 2.24 -30.50
C VAL A 407 -21.13 2.45 -29.18
#